data_AF-A0A4Q3W2R6-F1
#
_entry.id   AF-A0A4Q3W2R6-F1
#
_cell.length_a   1.000
_cell.length_b   1.000
_cell.length_c   1.000
_cell.angle_alpha   90.00
_cell.angle_beta   90.00
_cell.angle_gamma   90.00
#
_symmetry.space_group_name_H-M   'P 1'
#
loop_
_entity.id
_entity.type
_entity.pdbx_description
1 polymer ?
#
loop_
_entity_poly.entity_id
_entity_poly.type
_entity_poly.pdbx_seq_one_letter_code
_entity_poly.pdbx_strand_id
1 'polypeptide(L)'
;MAVRDTEFGSFLPQRSITREDALREQRRIVFLSAGALLFFVFVFLLPAFLRSSPDRWFGLIYYPIVGLLCVGPLRQAYVQHGRMAEGGERGFLVGSKGFGEVLLGGGEYIPVSGSWTPWSKFARVEEGASGRILLQDWSHVEVPVELIPALLAAAQARSQPLPTAKEPASLPPGPKDQGS
;
A
#
# COMPACT_ATOMS: atom_id res chain seq x y z
N MET A 1 8.98 -18.91 -11.60
CA MET A 1 9.41 -17.50 -11.76
C MET A 1 10.51 -17.23 -10.73
N ALA A 2 11.49 -16.37 -11.03
CA ALA A 2 12.60 -16.12 -10.09
C ALA A 2 12.37 -14.81 -9.33
N VAL A 3 12.59 -14.84 -8.02
CA VAL A 3 12.63 -13.64 -7.18
C VAL A 3 13.86 -12.82 -7.55
N ARG A 4 13.69 -11.51 -7.69
CA ARG A 4 14.75 -10.54 -7.99
C ARG A 4 14.90 -9.60 -6.81
N ASP A 5 16.12 -9.36 -6.37
CA ASP A 5 16.38 -8.29 -5.41
C ASP A 5 16.44 -6.94 -6.13
N THR A 6 15.68 -5.99 -5.63
CA THR A 6 15.61 -4.62 -6.14
C THR A 6 16.01 -3.66 -5.02
N GLU A 7 16.26 -2.40 -5.36
CA GLU A 7 16.49 -1.35 -4.35
C GLU A 7 15.32 -1.19 -3.36
N PHE A 8 14.13 -1.66 -3.73
CA PHE A 8 12.92 -1.59 -2.91
C PHE A 8 12.68 -2.83 -2.05
N GLY A 9 13.43 -3.92 -2.29
CA GLY A 9 13.28 -5.22 -1.65
C GLY A 9 13.17 -6.38 -2.63
N SER A 10 12.69 -7.53 -2.18
CA SER A 10 12.58 -8.73 -3.01
C SER A 10 11.28 -8.72 -3.82
N PHE A 11 11.39 -8.83 -5.14
CA PHE A 11 10.29 -8.71 -6.09
C PHE A 11 10.11 -10.00 -6.89
N LEU A 12 8.88 -10.49 -6.99
CA LEU A 12 8.52 -11.60 -7.86
C LEU A 12 7.66 -11.09 -9.03
N PRO A 13 8.23 -10.98 -10.24
CA PRO A 13 7.46 -10.61 -11.42
C PRO A 13 6.46 -11.71 -11.77
N GLN A 14 5.20 -11.33 -11.98
CA GLN A 14 4.11 -12.24 -12.37
C GLN A 14 3.72 -12.03 -13.84
N ARG A 15 3.66 -10.78 -14.31
CA ARG A 15 3.25 -10.45 -15.67
C ARG A 15 3.86 -9.13 -16.13
N SER A 16 4.31 -9.05 -17.37
CA SER A 16 4.67 -7.78 -18.01
C SER A 16 3.42 -6.93 -18.23
N ILE A 17 3.49 -5.65 -17.91
CA ILE A 17 2.39 -4.72 -18.15
C ILE A 17 2.27 -4.54 -19.67
N THR A 18 1.14 -4.96 -20.23
CA THR A 18 0.88 -4.74 -21.65
C THR A 18 0.47 -3.29 -21.88
N ARG A 19 0.70 -2.80 -23.10
CA ARG A 19 0.22 -1.47 -23.52
C ARG A 19 -1.29 -1.31 -23.29
N GLU A 20 -2.07 -2.38 -23.47
CA GLU A 20 -3.51 -2.39 -23.24
C GLU A 20 -3.87 -2.21 -21.77
N ASP A 21 -3.14 -2.84 -20.85
CA ASP A 21 -3.36 -2.70 -19.41
C ASP A 21 -3.05 -1.27 -18.95
N ALA A 22 -1.95 -0.67 -19.44
CA ALA A 22 -1.60 0.72 -19.18
C ALA A 22 -2.67 1.70 -19.71
N LEU A 23 -3.15 1.49 -20.94
CA LEU A 23 -4.22 2.30 -21.53
C LEU A 23 -5.55 2.15 -20.78
N ARG A 24 -5.88 0.95 -20.29
CA ARG A 24 -7.10 0.71 -19.51
C ARG A 24 -7.09 1.49 -18.20
N GLU A 25 -5.98 1.46 -17.47
CA GLU A 25 -5.88 2.20 -16.20
C GLU A 25 -5.83 3.71 -16.43
N GLN A 26 -5.15 4.16 -17.49
CA GLN A 26 -5.18 5.57 -17.91
C GLN A 26 -6.60 6.02 -18.22
N ARG A 27 -7.38 5.23 -18.97
CA ARG A 27 -8.79 5.54 -19.26
C ARG A 27 -9.61 5.61 -17.98
N ARG A 28 -9.42 4.68 -17.05
CA ARG A 28 -10.13 4.68 -15.77
C ARG A 28 -9.88 5.97 -14.98
N ILE A 29 -8.63 6.41 -14.89
CA ILE A 29 -8.26 7.67 -14.22
C ILE A 29 -8.88 8.87 -14.94
N VAL A 30 -8.83 8.90 -16.27
CA VAL A 30 -9.48 9.95 -17.06
C VAL A 30 -10.98 9.99 -16.79
N PHE A 31 -11.67 8.85 -16.80
CA PHE A 31 -13.10 8.78 -16.48
C PHE A 31 -13.40 9.23 -15.05
N LEU A 32 -12.59 8.82 -14.07
CA LEU A 32 -12.76 9.24 -12.68
C LEU A 32 -12.56 10.75 -12.53
N SER A 33 -11.55 11.31 -13.21
CA SER A 33 -11.25 12.74 -13.21
C SER A 33 -12.35 13.57 -13.90
N ALA A 34 -12.84 13.09 -15.04
CA ALA A 34 -13.93 13.72 -15.77
C ALA A 34 -15.23 13.67 -14.97
N GLY A 35 -15.52 12.54 -14.31
CA GLY A 35 -16.65 12.38 -13.41
C GLY A 35 -16.59 13.33 -12.20
N ALA A 36 -15.43 13.43 -11.56
CA ALA A 36 -15.21 14.37 -10.46
C ALA A 36 -15.36 15.84 -10.91
N LEU A 37 -14.87 16.18 -12.10
CA LEU A 37 -15.02 17.52 -12.68
C LEU A 37 -16.49 17.84 -12.98
N LEU A 38 -17.22 16.91 -13.61
CA LEU A 38 -18.64 17.07 -13.90
C LEU A 38 -19.45 17.20 -12.61
N PHE A 39 -19.20 16.34 -11.62
CA PHE A 39 -19.82 16.45 -10.31
C PHE A 39 -19.57 17.83 -9.70
N PHE A 40 -18.31 18.30 -9.76
CA PHE A 40 -17.96 19.62 -9.25
C PHE A 40 -18.75 20.75 -9.93
N VAL A 41 -18.81 20.73 -11.27
CA VAL A 41 -19.54 21.71 -12.07
C VAL A 41 -21.03 21.67 -11.73
N PHE A 42 -21.66 20.50 -11.72
CA PHE A 42 -23.11 20.37 -11.54
C PHE A 42 -23.57 20.60 -10.09
N VAL A 43 -22.76 20.25 -9.10
CA VAL A 43 -23.15 20.33 -7.68
C VAL A 43 -22.77 21.68 -7.07
N PHE A 44 -21.66 22.29 -7.49
CA PHE A 44 -21.18 23.54 -6.88
C PHE A 44 -21.31 24.74 -7.80
N LEU A 45 -20.86 24.61 -9.06
CA LEU A 45 -20.72 25.75 -9.96
C LEU A 45 -22.04 26.16 -10.62
N LEU A 46 -22.84 25.19 -11.07
CA LEU A 46 -24.13 25.41 -11.70
C LEU A 46 -25.17 26.01 -10.72
N PRO A 47 -25.32 25.52 -9.48
CA PRO A 47 -26.25 26.12 -8.53
C PRO A 47 -25.81 27.52 -8.08
N ALA A 48 -24.49 27.79 -8.02
CA ALA A 48 -23.97 29.12 -7.74
C ALA A 48 -24.32 30.12 -8.87
N PHE A 49 -24.25 29.69 -10.12
CA PHE A 49 -24.62 30.51 -11.28
C PHE A 49 -26.12 30.80 -11.36
N LEU A 50 -26.96 29.84 -10.96
CA LEU A 50 -28.42 29.97 -10.99
C LEU A 50 -29.00 30.81 -9.84
N ARG A 51 -28.20 31.15 -8.81
CA ARG A 51 -28.65 32.00 -7.70
C ARG A 51 -28.60 33.49 -8.09
N SER A 52 -29.71 34.17 -7.84
CA SER A 52 -29.84 35.63 -8.05
C SER A 52 -29.41 36.46 -6.82
N SER A 53 -28.90 35.81 -5.76
CA SER A 53 -28.44 36.50 -4.54
C SER A 53 -27.00 37.03 -4.70
N PRO A 54 -26.62 38.11 -3.99
CA PRO A 54 -25.24 38.60 -3.94
C PRO A 54 -24.23 37.57 -3.40
N ASP A 55 -24.70 36.54 -2.68
CA ASP A 55 -23.86 35.45 -2.16
C ASP A 55 -23.27 34.57 -3.28
N ARG A 56 -23.79 34.68 -4.52
CA ARG A 56 -23.25 33.97 -5.69
C ARG A 56 -21.78 34.29 -5.94
N TRP A 57 -21.35 35.52 -5.63
CA TRP A 57 -20.00 35.97 -5.90
C TRP A 57 -18.99 35.30 -4.98
N PHE A 58 -19.36 35.06 -3.71
CA PHE A 58 -18.53 34.27 -2.79
C PHE A 58 -18.39 32.84 -3.28
N GLY A 59 -19.47 32.22 -3.74
CA GLY A 59 -19.43 30.88 -4.34
C GLY A 59 -18.52 30.82 -5.57
N LEU A 60 -18.64 31.78 -6.50
CA LEU A 60 -17.85 31.84 -7.72
C LEU A 60 -16.35 32.04 -7.48
N ILE A 61 -15.95 32.63 -6.36
CA ILE A 61 -14.53 32.79 -5.99
C ILE A 61 -14.02 31.55 -5.23
N TYR A 62 -14.82 31.02 -4.30
CA TYR A 62 -14.41 29.88 -3.46
C TYR A 62 -14.40 28.55 -4.21
N TYR A 63 -15.38 28.30 -5.07
CA TYR A 63 -15.50 27.01 -5.75
C TYR A 63 -14.29 26.73 -6.67
N PRO A 64 -13.80 27.63 -7.53
CA PRO A 64 -12.59 27.37 -8.31
C PRO A 64 -11.37 26.99 -7.46
N ILE A 65 -11.22 27.58 -6.26
CA ILE A 65 -10.14 27.24 -5.32
C ILE A 65 -10.31 25.82 -4.78
N VAL A 66 -11.52 25.46 -4.38
CA VAL A 66 -11.85 24.08 -3.96
C VAL A 66 -11.62 23.10 -5.11
N GLY A 67 -12.03 23.45 -6.33
CA GLY A 67 -11.77 22.67 -7.53
C GLY A 67 -10.27 22.46 -7.78
N LEU A 68 -9.46 23.52 -7.67
CA LEU A 68 -8.00 23.44 -7.77
C LEU A 68 -7.38 22.52 -6.72
N LEU A 69 -7.87 22.58 -5.47
CA LEU A 69 -7.43 21.67 -4.41
C LEU A 69 -7.81 20.21 -4.71
N CYS A 70 -8.95 19.96 -5.35
CA CYS A 70 -9.35 18.63 -5.81
C CYS A 70 -8.57 18.13 -7.04
N VAL A 71 -8.03 19.02 -7.87
CA VAL A 71 -7.23 18.68 -9.06
C VAL A 71 -5.83 18.15 -8.68
N GLY A 72 -5.27 18.58 -7.54
CA GLY A 72 -3.96 18.12 -7.06
C GLY A 72 -3.83 16.59 -6.95
N PRO A 73 -4.72 15.92 -6.18
CA PRO A 73 -4.75 14.45 -6.08
C PRO A 73 -4.94 13.74 -7.43
N LEU A 74 -5.77 14.30 -8.32
CA LEU A 74 -6.01 13.76 -9.67
C LEU A 74 -4.76 13.85 -10.54
N ARG A 75 -4.04 14.98 -10.50
CA ARG A 75 -2.77 15.15 -11.19
C ARG A 75 -1.71 14.21 -10.63
N GLN A 76 -1.64 14.02 -9.32
CA GLN A 76 -0.69 13.10 -8.70
C GLN A 76 -0.97 11.65 -9.13
N ALA A 77 -2.24 11.23 -9.13
CA ALA A 77 -2.65 9.94 -9.65
C ALA A 77 -2.28 9.78 -11.14
N TYR A 78 -2.52 10.81 -11.96
CA TYR A 78 -2.16 10.79 -13.38
C TYR A 78 -0.65 10.71 -13.61
N VAL A 79 0.17 11.45 -12.86
CA VAL A 79 1.64 11.40 -12.98
C VAL A 79 2.20 10.05 -12.54
N GLN A 80 1.69 9.50 -11.43
CA GLN A 80 2.11 8.19 -10.92
C GLN A 80 1.75 7.07 -11.89
N HIS A 81 0.53 7.05 -12.42
CA HIS A 81 0.08 5.97 -13.29
C HIS A 81 0.48 6.17 -14.75
N GLY A 82 0.58 7.43 -15.21
CA GLY A 82 1.02 7.77 -16.57
C GLY A 82 2.51 7.55 -16.82
N ARG A 83 3.34 7.51 -15.77
CA ARG A 83 4.76 7.14 -15.86
C ARG A 83 5.02 5.63 -15.94
N MET A 84 4.01 4.79 -15.75
CA MET A 84 4.12 3.34 -16.02
C MET A 84 4.16 2.97 -17.51
N ALA A 85 4.46 3.96 -18.36
CA ALA A 85 4.49 3.84 -19.80
C ALA A 85 5.50 2.76 -20.22
N GLU A 86 4.94 1.69 -20.80
CA GLU A 86 5.60 0.63 -21.60
C GLU A 86 6.90 0.04 -21.03
N GLY A 87 6.78 -1.19 -20.52
CA GLY A 87 7.94 -2.01 -20.11
C GLY A 87 8.02 -2.32 -18.61
N GLY A 88 7.08 -1.84 -17.80
CA GLY A 88 6.99 -2.18 -16.38
C GLY A 88 6.55 -3.63 -16.13
N GLU A 89 6.90 -4.14 -14.95
CA GLU A 89 6.53 -5.48 -14.48
C GLU A 89 5.48 -5.36 -13.36
N ARG A 90 4.39 -6.12 -13.47
CA ARG A 90 3.48 -6.37 -12.36
C ARG A 90 3.96 -7.60 -11.61
N GLY A 91 4.03 -7.47 -10.29
CA GLY A 91 4.45 -8.57 -9.44
C GLY A 91 4.19 -8.29 -7.98
N PHE A 92 4.73 -9.16 -7.14
CA PHE A 92 4.62 -9.02 -5.69
C PHE A 92 5.95 -8.52 -5.14
N LEU A 93 5.91 -7.50 -4.29
CA LEU A 93 7.08 -6.91 -3.65
C LEU A 93 7.02 -7.13 -2.15
N VAL A 94 8.14 -7.57 -1.58
CA VAL A 94 8.41 -7.55 -0.14
C VAL A 94 9.45 -6.47 0.11
N GLY A 95 9.00 -5.30 0.55
CA GLY A 95 9.84 -4.11 0.65
C GLY A 95 10.05 -3.60 2.06
N SER A 96 10.77 -2.49 2.17
CA SER A 96 11.11 -1.84 3.45
C SER A 96 9.86 -1.40 4.26
N LYS A 97 8.80 -0.98 3.57
CA LYS A 97 7.58 -0.40 4.16
C LYS A 97 6.41 -1.36 4.32
N GLY A 98 6.43 -2.48 3.61
CA GLY A 98 5.32 -3.44 3.60
C GLY A 98 5.54 -4.49 2.52
N PHE A 99 4.48 -5.22 2.21
CA PHE A 99 4.45 -6.18 1.13
C PHE A 99 3.11 -6.15 0.41
N GLY A 100 3.09 -6.58 -0.85
CA GLY A 100 1.87 -6.61 -1.65
C GLY A 100 2.14 -6.60 -3.14
N GLU A 101 1.07 -6.59 -3.93
CA GLU A 101 1.21 -6.42 -5.37
C GLU A 101 1.60 -4.98 -5.72
N VAL A 102 2.60 -4.84 -6.58
CA VAL A 102 3.09 -3.57 -7.08
C VAL A 102 3.28 -3.61 -8.59
N LEU A 103 3.31 -2.42 -9.17
CA LEU A 103 3.74 -2.17 -10.52
C LEU A 103 5.12 -1.52 -10.42
N LEU A 104 6.12 -2.18 -10.99
CA LEU A 104 7.52 -1.76 -10.95
C LEU A 104 7.94 -1.24 -12.34
N GLY A 105 8.49 -0.03 -12.42
CA GLY A 105 8.95 0.54 -13.68
C GLY A 105 9.78 1.80 -13.49
N GLY A 106 10.82 1.99 -14.32
CA GLY A 106 11.58 3.24 -14.39
C GLY A 106 12.26 3.69 -13.09
N GLY A 107 12.62 2.77 -12.18
CA GLY A 107 13.19 3.11 -10.88
C GLY A 107 12.17 3.58 -9.83
N GLU A 108 10.88 3.30 -10.04
CA GLU A 108 9.82 3.55 -9.08
C GLU A 108 8.95 2.29 -8.92
N TYR A 109 8.35 2.11 -7.75
CA TYR A 109 7.30 1.11 -7.53
C TYR A 109 6.03 1.78 -7.05
N ILE A 110 4.89 1.26 -7.50
CA ILE A 110 3.57 1.78 -7.14
C ILE A 110 2.71 0.61 -6.64
N PRO A 111 2.18 0.68 -5.42
CA PRO A 111 1.30 -0.35 -4.90
C PRO A 111 -0.01 -0.39 -5.67
N VAL A 112 -0.47 -1.60 -5.99
CA VAL A 112 -1.83 -1.80 -6.50
C VAL A 112 -2.80 -1.46 -5.38
N SER A 113 -3.84 -0.69 -5.71
CA SER A 113 -4.80 -0.24 -4.69
C SER A 113 -5.49 -1.43 -4.03
N GLY A 114 -5.43 -1.48 -2.69
CA GLY A 114 -6.06 -2.53 -1.88
C GLY A 114 -5.23 -3.80 -1.68
N SER A 115 -4.08 -3.97 -2.36
CA SER A 115 -3.21 -5.14 -2.19
C SER A 115 -2.02 -4.89 -1.25
N TRP A 116 -1.69 -3.62 -0.98
CA TRP A 116 -0.53 -3.26 -0.17
C TRP A 116 -0.83 -3.40 1.33
N THR A 117 0.00 -4.20 1.99
CA THR A 117 -0.07 -4.44 3.43
C THR A 117 1.15 -3.84 4.12
N PRO A 118 0.97 -2.85 5.00
CA PRO A 118 2.07 -2.32 5.80
C PRO A 118 2.50 -3.34 6.86
N TRP A 119 3.79 -3.33 7.23
CA TRP A 119 4.32 -4.24 8.25
C TRP A 119 3.62 -4.13 9.61
N SER A 120 3.04 -2.97 9.93
CA SER A 120 2.27 -2.78 11.17
C SER A 120 1.03 -3.67 11.26
N LYS A 121 0.50 -4.16 10.13
CA LYS A 121 -0.63 -5.09 10.09
C LYS A 121 -0.22 -6.56 10.04
N PHE A 122 1.07 -6.84 9.86
CA PHE A 122 1.57 -8.20 9.82
C PHE A 122 1.44 -8.85 11.21
N ALA A 123 0.90 -10.07 11.28
CA ALA A 123 0.89 -10.86 12.50
C ALA A 123 1.80 -12.07 12.38
N ARG A 124 1.49 -13.02 11.49
CA ARG A 124 2.30 -14.22 11.27
C ARG A 124 2.05 -14.85 9.91
N VAL A 125 3.02 -15.63 9.44
CA VAL A 125 2.82 -16.54 8.32
C VAL A 125 2.13 -17.79 8.85
N GLU A 126 1.09 -18.27 8.17
CA GLU A 126 0.44 -19.53 8.53
C GLU A 126 1.29 -20.72 8.06
N GLU A 127 1.44 -21.72 8.93
CA GLU A 127 2.16 -22.94 8.58
C GLU A 127 1.33 -23.76 7.59
N GLY A 128 1.78 -23.84 6.34
CA GLY A 128 1.12 -24.60 5.28
C GLY A 128 1.69 -24.34 3.89
N ALA A 129 1.26 -25.13 2.90
CA ALA A 129 1.71 -25.01 1.50
C ALA A 129 1.12 -23.79 0.76
N SER A 130 0.25 -23.00 1.39
CA SER A 130 -0.61 -22.02 0.73
C SER A 130 -0.09 -20.57 0.76
N GLY A 131 1.07 -20.30 1.36
CA GLY A 131 1.64 -18.92 1.39
C GLY A 131 0.71 -17.87 1.99
N ARG A 132 -0.16 -18.27 2.91
CA ARG A 132 -1.12 -17.39 3.57
C ARG A 132 -0.47 -16.65 4.73
N ILE A 133 -0.78 -15.37 4.82
CA ILE A 133 -0.34 -14.49 5.90
C ILE A 133 -1.56 -14.03 6.68
N LEU A 134 -1.53 -14.25 7.98
CA LEU A 134 -2.50 -13.72 8.92
C LEU A 134 -2.09 -12.30 9.31
N LEU A 135 -3.03 -11.37 9.17
CA LEU A 135 -2.89 -10.00 9.62
C LEU A 135 -3.44 -9.82 11.05
N GLN A 136 -3.11 -8.70 11.68
CA GLN A 136 -3.56 -8.37 13.05
C GLN A 136 -5.08 -8.19 13.16
N ASP A 137 -5.76 -7.86 12.06
CA ASP A 137 -7.22 -7.76 11.97
C ASP A 137 -7.89 -9.10 11.65
N TRP A 138 -7.14 -10.21 11.74
CA TRP A 138 -7.59 -11.58 11.41
C TRP A 138 -7.97 -11.77 9.93
N SER A 139 -7.65 -10.81 9.07
CA SER A 139 -7.74 -10.99 7.63
C SER A 139 -6.55 -11.80 7.09
N HIS A 140 -6.73 -12.36 5.90
CA HIS A 140 -5.73 -13.20 5.25
C HIS A 140 -5.27 -12.56 3.95
N VAL A 141 -3.95 -12.60 3.71
CA VAL A 141 -3.35 -12.20 2.44
C VAL A 141 -2.62 -13.40 1.85
N GLU A 142 -2.88 -13.70 0.58
CA GLU A 142 -2.17 -14.74 -0.15
C GLU A 142 -0.90 -14.15 -0.75
N VAL A 143 0.24 -14.75 -0.40
CA VAL A 143 1.57 -14.35 -0.89
C VAL A 143 2.19 -15.51 -1.65
N PRO A 144 2.83 -15.27 -2.80
CA PRO A 144 3.55 -16.31 -3.53
C PRO A 144 4.56 -17.03 -2.64
N VAL A 145 4.58 -18.36 -2.71
CA VAL A 145 5.41 -19.22 -1.84
C VAL A 145 6.90 -18.88 -1.98
N GLU A 146 7.31 -18.46 -3.18
CA GLU A 146 8.68 -18.05 -3.50
C GLU A 146 9.14 -16.83 -2.70
N LEU A 147 8.21 -15.98 -2.23
CA LEU A 147 8.51 -14.78 -1.45
C LEU A 147 8.40 -14.99 0.06
N ILE A 148 7.92 -16.14 0.53
CA ILE A 148 7.85 -16.44 1.97
C ILE A 148 9.22 -16.31 2.65
N PRO A 149 10.34 -16.84 2.11
CA PRO A 149 11.64 -16.69 2.75
C PRO A 149 12.06 -15.22 2.89
N ALA A 150 11.87 -14.42 1.83
CA ALA A 150 12.15 -12.99 1.85
C ALA A 150 11.25 -12.25 2.85
N LEU A 151 9.98 -12.64 2.94
CA LEU A 151 9.02 -12.07 3.87
C LEU A 151 9.36 -12.39 5.32
N LEU A 152 9.75 -13.64 5.63
CA LEU A 152 10.21 -14.05 6.95
C LEU A 152 11.51 -13.33 7.33
N ALA A 153 12.49 -13.24 6.42
CA ALA A 153 13.73 -12.52 6.66
C ALA A 153 13.46 -11.03 6.93
N ALA A 154 12.58 -10.41 6.14
CA ALA A 154 12.20 -9.02 6.31
C ALA A 154 11.38 -8.80 7.60
N ALA A 155 10.50 -9.72 7.98
CA ALA A 155 9.79 -9.69 9.24
C ALA A 155 10.75 -9.80 10.43
N GLN A 156 11.70 -10.75 10.38
CA GLN A 156 12.73 -10.97 11.39
C GLN A 156 13.64 -9.75 11.59
N ALA A 157 14.06 -9.09 10.50
CA ALA A 157 14.84 -7.87 10.58
C ALA A 157 14.11 -6.71 11.27
N ARG A 158 12.77 -6.78 11.37
CA ARG A 158 11.92 -5.74 11.97
C ARG A 158 11.38 -6.10 13.34
N SER A 159 11.17 -7.37 13.63
CA SER A 159 11.03 -7.83 15.00
C SER A 159 12.40 -7.64 15.66
N GLN A 160 12.57 -6.50 16.34
CA GLN A 160 13.57 -6.40 17.40
C GLN A 160 13.55 -7.71 18.18
N PRO A 161 14.71 -8.29 18.53
CA PRO A 161 14.70 -9.42 19.45
C PRO A 161 13.87 -8.97 20.65
N LEU A 162 12.85 -9.75 21.00
CA LEU A 162 12.19 -9.57 22.30
C LEU A 162 13.33 -9.41 23.31
N PRO A 163 13.32 -8.39 24.19
CA PRO A 163 14.30 -8.33 25.25
C PRO A 163 14.23 -9.70 25.91
N THR A 164 15.31 -10.48 25.77
CA THR A 164 15.40 -11.82 26.29
C THR A 164 14.98 -11.68 27.73
N ALA A 165 13.83 -12.24 28.09
CA ALA A 165 13.42 -12.28 29.48
C ALA A 165 14.64 -12.82 30.20
N LYS A 166 15.27 -12.00 31.04
CA LYS A 166 16.41 -12.41 31.84
C LYS A 166 16.02 -13.76 32.40
N GLU A 167 16.79 -14.76 32.01
CA GLU A 167 16.81 -16.10 32.55
C GLU A 167 16.31 -16.05 34.00
N PRO A 168 15.24 -16.79 34.35
CA PRO A 168 14.66 -16.69 35.69
C PRO A 168 15.79 -16.94 36.67
N ALA A 169 16.13 -15.89 37.43
CA ALA A 169 17.19 -15.93 38.41
C ALA A 169 16.99 -17.20 39.23
N SER A 170 17.91 -18.14 39.08
CA SER A 170 17.96 -19.37 39.84
C SER A 170 17.70 -19.01 41.30
N LEU A 171 16.55 -19.47 41.82
CA LEU A 171 16.17 -19.30 43.22
C LEU A 171 17.37 -19.69 44.10
N PRO A 172 17.76 -18.85 45.08
CA PRO A 172 18.82 -19.23 45.99
C PRO A 172 18.43 -20.53 46.71
N PRO A 173 19.40 -21.44 46.96
CA PRO A 173 19.10 -22.71 47.62
C PRO A 173 18.47 -22.43 48.97
N GLY A 174 17.29 -23.02 49.19
CA GLY A 174 16.58 -22.96 50.48
C GLY A 174 17.46 -23.49 51.61
N PRO A 175 17.30 -22.95 52.83
CA PRO A 175 18.14 -23.30 53.97
C PRO A 175 18.05 -24.81 54.23
N LYS A 176 19.22 -25.45 54.35
CA LYS A 176 19.32 -26.83 54.81
C LYS A 176 18.80 -26.88 56.24
N ASP A 177 17.75 -27.67 56.46
CA ASP A 177 17.38 -28.15 57.79
C ASP A 177 18.63 -28.75 58.46
N GLN A 178 19.10 -28.07 59.50
CA GLN A 178 19.96 -28.68 60.50
C GLN A 178 19.04 -29.15 61.62
N GLY A 179 19.00 -30.46 61.78
CA GLY A 179 18.24 -31.10 62.85
C GLY A 179 18.76 -30.73 64.23
N SER A 180 17.84 -30.82 65.19
CA SER A 180 18.03 -31.35 66.54
C SER A 180 16.66 -31.71 67.10
#